data_AF-A0A9P4GN08-F1
#
_entry.id   AF-A0A9P4GN08-F1
#
_cell.length_a   1.000
_cell.length_b   1.000
_cell.length_c   1.000
_cell.angle_alpha   90.00
_cell.angle_beta   90.00
_cell.angle_gamma   90.00
#
_symmetry.space_group_name_H-M   'P 1'
#
loop_
_entity.id
_entity.type
_entity.pdbx_description
1 polymer ?
#
loop_
_entity_poly.entity_id
_entity_poly.type
_entity_poly.pdbx_seq_one_letter_code
_entity_poly.pdbx_strand_id
1 'polypeptide(L)'
;MSSCPGAFAETYSQVNLANIVLYFAVFLGISIALCSVRKKSGAGRKILGLPYILAIFLFLLSYGLELIAAILQECDTINTDRYYSLLIATNVFWYLAYWLLLFVVVYVLNTMLRERLSGVTAVYKVIYIAILGVMFAITCGQIGLTCYNLWTQTEAGYDANADLIVHPAEQLRVAYSVLYLISVIASGALSLMTIATLRSRRHPVGDLQGWIIALIFSMVIWVLLSVVFAAAYLQDTLLTFEASAALTYISNFFQALSFIFLLGIAKHAAWNKTAESAAAAQGYPPVVAQQQYYYQQPPVYNGTGTPGSLHGQGHLSQVK
;
A
#
# COMPACT_ATOMS: atom_id res chain seq x y z
N MET A 1 22.14 9.26 36.82
CA MET A 1 20.99 8.54 37.36
C MET A 1 20.21 8.00 36.18
N SER A 2 20.16 6.69 36.00
CA SER A 2 19.23 6.07 35.04
C SER A 2 17.81 6.26 35.58
N SER A 3 16.92 6.85 34.79
CA SER A 3 15.54 7.10 35.21
C SER A 3 14.71 5.82 35.43
N CYS A 4 15.27 4.65 35.10
CA CYS A 4 14.59 3.37 35.14
C CYS A 4 15.62 2.21 35.23
N PRO A 5 16.15 1.89 36.43
CA PRO A 5 17.17 0.86 36.60
C PRO A 5 16.58 -0.54 36.38
N GLY A 6 17.21 -1.36 35.54
CA GLY A 6 16.79 -2.73 35.26
C GLY A 6 15.81 -2.89 34.09
N ALA A 7 15.35 -1.81 33.47
CA ALA A 7 14.48 -1.87 32.29
C ALA A 7 15.14 -2.62 31.14
N PHE A 8 14.35 -3.48 30.47
CA PHE A 8 14.79 -4.29 29.35
C PHE A 8 16.01 -5.17 29.68
N ALA A 9 16.10 -5.68 30.91
CA ALA A 9 17.16 -6.63 31.28
C ALA A 9 16.97 -8.00 30.59
N GLU A 10 15.73 -8.37 30.30
CA GLU A 10 15.40 -9.63 29.65
C GLU A 10 15.57 -9.56 28.13
N THR A 11 16.11 -10.64 27.53
CA THR A 11 16.29 -10.74 26.08
C THR A 11 14.97 -10.63 25.32
N TYR A 12 13.88 -11.15 25.89
CA TYR A 12 12.54 -11.04 25.32
C TYR A 12 12.15 -9.57 25.09
N SER A 13 12.23 -8.76 26.14
CA SER A 13 11.90 -7.34 26.11
C SER A 13 12.80 -6.54 25.20
N GLN A 14 14.10 -6.86 25.15
CA GLN A 14 15.05 -6.21 24.23
C GLN A 14 14.71 -6.47 22.77
N VAL A 15 14.42 -7.72 22.40
CA VAL A 15 14.06 -8.09 21.03
C VAL A 15 12.72 -7.46 20.64
N ASN A 16 11.72 -7.48 21.53
CA ASN A 16 10.43 -6.86 21.26
C ASN A 16 10.56 -5.33 21.08
N LEU A 17 11.29 -4.65 21.97
CA LEU A 17 11.56 -3.22 21.86
C LEU A 17 12.29 -2.89 20.55
N ALA A 18 13.33 -3.65 20.21
CA ALA A 18 14.09 -3.45 18.98
C ALA A 18 13.19 -3.58 17.74
N ASN A 19 12.26 -4.54 17.73
CA ASN A 19 11.28 -4.71 16.66
C ASN A 19 10.37 -3.48 16.55
N ILE A 20 9.77 -3.03 17.66
CA ILE A 20 8.88 -1.86 17.71
C ILE A 20 9.60 -0.60 17.21
N VAL A 21 10.80 -0.31 17.74
CA VAL A 21 11.59 0.87 17.37
C VAL A 21 12.01 0.84 15.90
N LEU A 22 12.49 -0.32 15.42
CA LEU A 22 12.90 -0.48 14.03
C LEU A 22 11.74 -0.18 13.08
N TYR A 23 10.59 -0.81 13.30
CA TYR A 23 9.46 -0.63 12.39
C TYR A 23 8.77 0.72 12.55
N PHE A 24 8.75 1.30 13.75
CA PHE A 24 8.35 2.69 13.92
C PHE A 24 9.21 3.63 13.04
N ALA A 25 10.54 3.47 13.08
CA ALA A 25 11.46 4.25 12.26
C ALA A 25 11.27 4.00 10.76
N VAL A 26 11.01 2.75 10.34
CA VAL A 26 10.71 2.40 8.95
C VAL A 26 9.43 3.09 8.47
N PHE A 27 8.33 2.99 9.22
CA PHE A 27 7.07 3.66 8.86
C PHE A 27 7.19 5.19 8.87
N LEU A 28 8.03 5.76 9.75
CA LEU A 28 8.35 7.18 9.74
C LEU A 28 9.09 7.56 8.45
N GLY A 29 10.08 6.75 8.04
CA GLY A 29 10.78 6.90 6.77
C GLY A 29 9.84 6.82 5.56
N ILE A 30 8.90 5.87 5.55
CA ILE A 30 7.87 5.73 4.51
C ILE A 30 6.97 6.98 4.47
N SER A 31 6.59 7.54 5.63
CA SER A 31 5.81 8.77 5.74
C SER A 31 6.54 9.99 5.17
N ILE A 32 7.85 10.12 5.43
CA ILE A 32 8.69 11.17 4.85
C ILE A 32 8.84 10.98 3.32
N ALA A 33 9.09 9.74 2.88
CA ALA A 33 9.19 9.41 1.46
C ALA A 33 7.89 9.70 0.70
N LEU A 34 6.74 9.42 1.32
CA LEU A 34 5.40 9.74 0.80
C LEU A 34 5.27 11.23 0.46
N CYS A 35 5.73 12.15 1.31
CA CYS A 35 5.71 13.59 1.03
C CYS A 35 6.48 13.95 -0.25
N SER A 36 7.64 13.32 -0.46
CA SER A 36 8.48 13.55 -1.64
C SER A 36 7.89 12.93 -2.90
N VAL A 37 7.37 11.71 -2.80
CA VAL A 37 6.77 10.99 -3.93
C VAL A 37 5.46 11.65 -4.34
N ARG A 38 4.61 12.06 -3.39
CA ARG A 38 3.30 12.68 -3.68
C ARG A 38 3.42 14.00 -4.44
N LYS A 39 4.49 14.78 -4.19
CA LYS A 39 4.79 16.02 -4.94
C LYS A 39 5.13 15.74 -6.41
N LYS A 40 5.75 14.60 -6.71
CA LYS A 40 6.23 14.24 -8.07
C LYS A 40 5.27 13.31 -8.84
N SER A 41 4.36 12.63 -8.13
CA SER A 41 3.44 11.67 -8.72
C SER A 41 2.27 12.41 -9.35
N GLY A 42 2.17 12.39 -10.68
CA GLY A 42 1.06 13.00 -11.43
C GLY A 42 -0.29 12.30 -11.13
N ALA A 43 -0.79 11.48 -12.06
CA ALA A 43 -2.04 10.76 -11.82
C ALA A 43 -1.92 9.69 -10.72
N GLY A 44 -0.71 9.16 -10.48
CA GLY A 44 -0.42 8.18 -9.43
C GLY A 44 -0.64 8.69 -8.00
N ARG A 45 -0.84 10.01 -7.82
CA ARG A 45 -1.23 10.62 -6.52
C ARG A 45 -2.53 10.06 -5.95
N LYS A 46 -3.43 9.52 -6.79
CA LYS A 46 -4.65 8.84 -6.35
C LYS A 46 -4.37 7.59 -5.50
N ILE A 47 -3.33 6.80 -5.83
CA ILE A 47 -2.89 5.63 -5.05
C ILE A 47 -2.44 6.08 -3.66
N LEU A 48 -1.71 7.20 -3.60
CA LEU A 48 -1.26 7.86 -2.37
C LEU A 48 -2.33 8.83 -1.80
N GLY A 49 -3.59 8.45 -1.95
CA GLY A 49 -4.74 9.20 -1.46
C GLY A 49 -4.91 9.11 0.05
N LEU A 50 -6.05 9.62 0.55
CA LEU A 50 -6.38 9.60 1.97
C LEU A 50 -6.28 8.20 2.62
N PRO A 51 -6.78 7.10 2.00
CA PRO A 51 -6.71 5.79 2.64
C PRO A 51 -5.27 5.31 2.91
N TYR A 52 -4.35 5.57 1.97
CA TYR A 52 -2.94 5.21 2.12
C TYR A 52 -2.25 6.02 3.22
N ILE A 53 -2.51 7.34 3.26
CA ILE A 53 -1.95 8.24 4.28
C ILE A 53 -2.48 7.84 5.65
N LEU A 54 -3.78 7.59 5.75
CA LEU A 54 -4.43 7.18 6.99
C LEU A 54 -3.89 5.83 7.46
N ALA A 55 -3.68 4.85 6.56
CA ALA A 55 -3.08 3.57 6.93
C ALA A 55 -1.69 3.72 7.56
N ILE A 56 -0.80 4.53 6.95
CA ILE A 56 0.54 4.82 7.53
C ILE A 56 0.41 5.53 8.87
N PHE A 57 -0.47 6.53 8.96
CA PHE A 57 -0.68 7.28 10.19
C PHE A 57 -1.16 6.38 11.33
N LEU A 58 -2.11 5.47 11.06
CA LEU A 58 -2.58 4.50 12.03
C LEU A 58 -1.49 3.51 12.44
N PHE A 59 -0.63 3.04 11.52
CA PHE A 59 0.54 2.24 11.88
C PHE A 59 1.51 3.00 12.77
N LEU A 60 1.81 4.26 12.45
CA LEU A 60 2.67 5.10 13.29
C LEU A 60 2.10 5.32 14.69
N LEU A 61 0.80 5.58 14.80
CA LEU A 61 0.13 5.68 16.10
C LEU A 61 0.22 4.36 16.86
N SER A 62 -0.05 3.24 16.18
CA SER A 62 -0.02 1.92 16.79
C SER A 62 1.36 1.57 17.34
N TYR A 63 2.41 1.67 16.53
CA TYR A 63 3.79 1.45 16.98
C TYR A 63 4.23 2.47 18.05
N GLY A 64 3.78 3.72 17.97
CA GLY A 64 4.06 4.74 18.97
C GLY A 64 3.43 4.43 20.33
N LEU A 65 2.17 3.99 20.35
CA LEU A 65 1.48 3.56 21.56
C LEU A 65 2.09 2.28 22.14
N GLU A 66 2.47 1.33 21.30
CA GLU A 66 3.15 0.10 21.72
C GLU A 66 4.53 0.40 22.32
N LEU A 67 5.29 1.34 21.73
CA LEU A 67 6.55 1.81 22.29
C LEU A 67 6.36 2.47 23.67
N ILE A 68 5.36 3.34 23.80
CA ILE A 68 5.02 3.97 25.08
C ILE A 68 4.62 2.90 26.11
N ALA A 69 3.76 1.95 25.73
CA ALA A 69 3.33 0.87 26.61
C ALA A 69 4.52 0.03 27.07
N ALA A 70 5.42 -0.36 26.17
CA ALA A 70 6.62 -1.14 26.49
C ALA A 70 7.55 -0.40 27.47
N ILE A 71 7.81 0.90 27.23
CA ILE A 71 8.64 1.71 28.13
C ILE A 71 8.00 1.86 29.50
N LEU A 72 6.70 2.16 29.55
CA LEU A 72 6.00 2.37 30.83
C LEU A 72 5.91 1.07 31.64
N GLN A 73 5.70 -0.07 30.98
CA GLN A 73 5.63 -1.39 31.59
C GLN A 73 6.99 -1.79 32.18
N GLU A 74 8.08 -1.64 31.42
CA GLU A 74 9.44 -1.98 31.88
C GLU A 74 9.95 -1.07 32.99
N CYS A 75 9.34 0.11 33.13
CA CYS A 75 9.62 1.03 34.23
C CYS A 75 8.66 0.92 35.41
N ASP A 76 7.72 -0.03 35.38
CA ASP A 76 6.72 -0.23 36.43
C ASP A 76 5.96 1.07 36.77
N THR A 77 5.71 1.90 35.75
CA THR A 77 5.06 3.22 35.89
C THR A 77 3.60 3.23 35.47
N ILE A 78 3.10 2.12 34.94
CA ILE A 78 1.74 1.96 34.44
C ILE A 78 1.04 0.83 35.17
N ASN A 79 -0.20 1.07 35.61
CA ASN A 79 -1.04 0.02 36.16
C ASN A 79 -1.61 -0.87 35.05
N THR A 80 -2.00 -2.09 35.41
CA THR A 80 -2.56 -3.10 34.52
C THR A 80 -3.70 -2.57 33.63
N ASP A 81 -4.64 -1.81 34.20
CA ASP A 81 -5.77 -1.26 33.44
C ASP A 81 -5.38 -0.27 32.34
N ARG A 82 -4.44 0.65 32.62
CA ARG A 82 -3.97 1.60 31.60
C ARG A 82 -3.14 0.90 30.55
N TYR A 83 -2.38 -0.12 30.93
CA TYR A 83 -1.63 -0.95 29.99
C TYR A 83 -2.56 -1.63 28.99
N TYR A 84 -3.60 -2.33 29.47
CA TYR A 84 -4.59 -2.95 28.58
C TYR A 84 -5.38 -1.93 27.76
N SER A 85 -5.68 -0.75 28.32
CA SER A 85 -6.31 0.34 27.56
C SER A 85 -5.44 0.81 26.38
N LEU A 86 -4.12 0.91 26.57
CA LEU A 86 -3.18 1.22 25.49
C LEU A 86 -3.15 0.08 24.46
N LEU A 87 -3.09 -1.18 24.90
CA LEU A 87 -3.12 -2.33 23.98
C LEU A 87 -4.41 -2.40 23.17
N ILE A 88 -5.56 -2.07 23.75
CA ILE A 88 -6.85 -1.98 23.05
C ILE A 88 -6.76 -0.92 21.95
N ALA A 89 -6.29 0.28 22.26
CA ALA A 89 -6.12 1.36 21.29
C ALA A 89 -5.15 0.97 20.15
N THR A 90 -4.01 0.36 20.50
CA THR A 90 -3.04 -0.20 19.55
C THR A 90 -3.71 -1.19 18.60
N ASN A 91 -4.47 -2.17 19.13
CA ASN A 91 -5.16 -3.15 18.30
C ASN A 91 -6.17 -2.51 17.33
N VAL A 92 -6.97 -1.56 17.79
CA VAL A 92 -7.93 -0.84 16.93
C VAL A 92 -7.21 -0.18 15.76
N PHE A 93 -6.13 0.57 16.02
CA PHE A 93 -5.37 1.24 14.97
C PHE A 93 -4.70 0.25 14.02
N TRP A 94 -4.14 -0.83 14.55
CA TRP A 94 -3.46 -1.86 13.77
C TRP A 94 -4.40 -2.54 12.77
N TYR A 95 -5.57 -3.00 13.21
CA TYR A 95 -6.55 -3.67 12.34
C TYR A 95 -7.19 -2.72 11.33
N LEU A 96 -7.46 -1.47 11.72
CA LEU A 96 -7.94 -0.45 10.77
C LEU A 96 -6.88 -0.12 9.71
N ALA A 97 -5.61 -0.06 10.09
CA ALA A 97 -4.51 0.16 9.17
C ALA A 97 -4.38 -0.99 8.15
N TYR A 98 -4.52 -2.25 8.59
CA TYR A 98 -4.59 -3.40 7.70
C TYR A 98 -5.75 -3.32 6.70
N TRP A 99 -6.95 -3.00 7.18
CA TRP A 99 -8.11 -2.87 6.30
C TRP A 99 -7.92 -1.75 5.27
N LEU A 100 -7.36 -0.60 5.68
CA LEU A 100 -7.06 0.50 4.75
C LEU A 100 -5.97 0.14 3.73
N LEU A 101 -4.96 -0.62 4.13
CA LEU A 101 -3.96 -1.15 3.19
C LEU A 101 -4.63 -2.05 2.15
N LEU A 102 -5.52 -2.95 2.59
CA LEU A 102 -6.31 -3.78 1.68
C LEU A 102 -7.20 -2.94 0.77
N PHE A 103 -7.83 -1.89 1.29
CA PHE A 103 -8.64 -0.94 0.51
C PHE A 103 -7.81 -0.29 -0.62
N VAL A 104 -6.59 0.16 -0.33
CA VAL A 104 -5.70 0.75 -1.33
C VAL A 104 -5.37 -0.26 -2.44
N VAL A 105 -5.06 -1.50 -2.07
CA VAL A 105 -4.61 -2.53 -3.03
C VAL A 105 -5.78 -3.11 -3.83
N VAL A 106 -6.87 -3.49 -3.17
CA VAL A 106 -8.04 -4.10 -3.83
C VAL A 106 -8.81 -3.07 -4.63
N TYR A 107 -9.11 -1.90 -4.07
CA TYR A 107 -9.97 -0.92 -4.73
C TYR A 107 -9.17 0.14 -5.49
N VAL A 108 -8.30 0.90 -4.82
CA VAL A 108 -7.66 2.07 -5.44
C VAL A 108 -6.72 1.67 -6.59
N LEU A 109 -5.84 0.70 -6.36
CA LEU A 109 -4.88 0.24 -7.38
C LEU A 109 -5.60 -0.39 -8.58
N ASN A 110 -6.52 -1.33 -8.35
CA ASN A 110 -7.22 -2.00 -9.45
C ASN A 110 -8.17 -1.07 -10.22
N THR A 111 -8.83 -0.12 -9.56
CA THR A 111 -9.66 0.87 -10.27
C THR A 111 -8.79 1.76 -11.16
N MET A 112 -7.62 2.21 -10.68
CA MET A 112 -6.68 2.98 -11.49
C MET A 112 -6.10 2.20 -12.67
N LEU A 113 -5.74 0.93 -12.47
CA LEU A 113 -5.28 0.07 -13.56
C LEU A 113 -6.38 -0.11 -14.62
N ARG A 114 -7.64 -0.28 -14.20
CA ARG A 114 -8.78 -0.40 -15.13
C ARG A 114 -9.13 0.91 -15.83
N GLU A 115 -8.98 2.06 -15.17
CA GLU A 115 -9.16 3.39 -15.82
C GLU A 115 -8.25 3.52 -17.06
N ARG A 116 -7.08 2.87 -17.07
CA ARG A 116 -6.18 2.85 -18.25
C ARG A 116 -6.70 2.02 -19.43
N LEU A 117 -7.60 1.06 -19.21
CA LEU A 117 -8.18 0.22 -20.28
C LEU A 117 -9.40 0.84 -20.97
N SER A 118 -9.67 2.14 -20.74
CA SER A 118 -10.81 2.92 -21.25
C SER A 118 -12.20 2.42 -20.84
N GLY A 119 -12.29 1.56 -19.82
CA GLY A 119 -13.57 1.05 -19.32
C GLY A 119 -13.49 0.55 -17.90
N VAL A 120 -13.91 1.38 -16.94
CA VAL A 120 -14.31 0.86 -15.62
C VAL A 120 -15.78 0.47 -15.71
N THR A 121 -16.05 -0.80 -15.98
CA THR A 121 -17.43 -1.28 -15.89
C THR A 121 -17.87 -1.20 -14.44
N ALA A 122 -19.11 -0.75 -14.20
CA ALA A 122 -19.69 -0.62 -12.86
C ALA A 122 -19.58 -1.94 -12.07
N VAL A 123 -19.63 -3.08 -12.78
CA VAL A 123 -19.48 -4.44 -12.25
C VAL A 123 -18.24 -4.61 -11.39
N TYR A 124 -17.05 -4.18 -11.85
CA TYR A 124 -15.82 -4.38 -11.07
C TYR A 124 -15.78 -3.53 -9.80
N LYS A 125 -16.35 -2.32 -9.83
CA LYS A 125 -16.47 -1.48 -8.63
C LYS A 125 -17.33 -2.17 -7.58
N VAL A 126 -18.46 -2.75 -8.00
CA VAL A 126 -19.35 -3.51 -7.11
C VAL A 126 -18.61 -4.70 -6.48
N ILE A 127 -17.85 -5.46 -7.28
CA ILE A 127 -17.06 -6.59 -6.78
C ILE A 127 -16.03 -6.15 -5.73
N TYR A 128 -15.26 -5.08 -6.00
CA TYR A 128 -14.26 -4.58 -5.05
C TYR A 128 -14.89 -4.07 -3.75
N ILE A 129 -16.01 -3.35 -3.85
CA ILE A 129 -16.74 -2.85 -2.67
C ILE A 129 -17.31 -4.03 -1.86
N ALA A 130 -17.83 -5.07 -2.52
CA ALA A 130 -18.33 -6.26 -1.84
C ALA A 130 -17.23 -6.98 -1.06
N ILE A 131 -16.06 -7.23 -1.68
CA ILE A 131 -14.89 -7.83 -1.01
C ILE A 131 -14.49 -6.98 0.21
N LEU A 132 -14.37 -5.67 0.04
CA LEU A 132 -13.96 -4.77 1.12
C LEU A 132 -15.01 -4.60 2.22
N GLY A 133 -16.29 -4.67 1.88
CA GLY A 133 -17.39 -4.63 2.84
C GLY A 133 -17.43 -5.86 3.73
N VAL A 134 -17.26 -7.06 3.15
CA VAL A 134 -17.11 -8.30 3.92
C VAL A 134 -15.88 -8.24 4.81
N MET A 135 -14.74 -7.84 4.26
CA MET A 135 -13.51 -7.69 5.04
C MET A 135 -13.66 -6.66 6.17
N PHE A 136 -14.36 -5.55 5.94
CA PHE A 136 -14.61 -4.54 6.96
C PHE A 136 -15.44 -5.10 8.12
N ALA A 137 -16.53 -5.80 7.82
CA ALA A 137 -17.38 -6.40 8.84
C ALA A 137 -16.59 -7.39 9.72
N ILE A 138 -15.74 -8.22 9.10
CA ILE A 138 -14.87 -9.15 9.81
C ILE A 138 -13.80 -8.42 10.62
N THR A 139 -13.20 -7.34 10.07
CA THR A 139 -12.27 -6.49 10.81
C THR A 139 -12.93 -5.91 12.07
N CYS A 140 -14.17 -5.42 11.98
CA CYS A 140 -14.91 -4.94 13.15
C CYS A 140 -15.16 -6.04 14.19
N GLY A 141 -15.54 -7.24 13.73
CA GLY A 141 -15.71 -8.40 14.62
C GLY A 141 -14.40 -8.79 15.31
N GLN A 142 -13.29 -8.81 14.57
CA GLN A 142 -11.96 -9.11 15.11
C GLN A 142 -11.52 -8.08 16.13
N ILE A 143 -11.67 -6.78 15.83
CA ILE A 143 -11.39 -5.71 16.78
C ILE A 143 -12.24 -5.89 18.05
N GLY A 144 -13.55 -6.12 17.89
CA GLY A 144 -14.46 -6.31 19.01
C GLY A 144 -14.06 -7.45 19.94
N LEU A 145 -13.81 -8.65 19.39
CA LEU A 145 -13.42 -9.81 20.18
C LEU A 145 -12.03 -9.67 20.80
N THR A 146 -11.04 -9.16 20.06
CA THR A 146 -9.70 -8.93 20.62
C THR A 146 -9.74 -7.89 21.73
N CYS A 147 -10.45 -6.77 21.54
CA CYS A 147 -10.57 -5.73 22.57
C CYS A 147 -11.37 -6.22 23.78
N TYR A 148 -12.41 -7.04 23.57
CA TYR A 148 -13.15 -7.68 24.66
C TYR A 148 -12.21 -8.57 25.50
N ASN A 149 -11.46 -9.48 24.86
CA ASN A 149 -10.53 -10.37 25.58
C ASN A 149 -9.40 -9.62 26.30
N LEU A 150 -8.97 -8.45 25.79
CA LEU A 150 -8.03 -7.58 26.50
C LEU A 150 -8.70 -6.86 27.67
N TRP A 151 -9.93 -6.39 27.50
CA TRP A 151 -10.69 -5.74 28.55
C TRP A 151 -11.02 -6.70 29.71
N THR A 152 -11.33 -7.97 29.44
CA THR A 152 -11.58 -8.96 30.49
C THR A 152 -10.38 -9.20 31.42
N GLN A 153 -9.17 -8.80 31.01
CA GLN A 153 -7.95 -8.88 31.81
C GLN A 153 -7.74 -7.66 32.74
N THR A 154 -8.63 -6.67 32.67
CA THR A 154 -8.62 -5.49 33.57
C THR A 154 -9.36 -5.79 34.87
N GLU A 155 -9.15 -4.96 35.90
CA GLU A 155 -9.88 -5.08 37.18
C GLU A 155 -11.41 -5.01 36.94
N ALA A 156 -11.85 -4.10 36.06
CA ALA A 156 -13.26 -3.97 35.71
C ALA A 156 -13.83 -5.22 35.02
N GLY A 157 -13.03 -5.91 34.20
CA GLY A 157 -13.41 -7.16 33.56
C GLY A 157 -13.55 -8.31 34.56
N TYR A 158 -12.59 -8.38 35.50
CA TYR A 158 -12.60 -9.34 36.60
C TYR A 158 -13.81 -9.13 37.53
N ASP A 159 -14.08 -7.89 37.95
CA ASP A 159 -15.21 -7.54 38.81
C ASP A 159 -16.56 -7.84 38.15
N ALA A 160 -16.63 -7.76 36.82
CA ALA A 160 -17.81 -8.11 36.04
C ALA A 160 -18.01 -9.64 35.89
N ASN A 161 -17.10 -10.48 36.39
CA ASN A 161 -17.04 -11.94 36.16
C ASN A 161 -17.12 -12.27 34.65
N ALA A 162 -16.40 -11.50 33.82
CA ALA A 162 -16.42 -11.67 32.38
C ALA A 162 -15.50 -12.83 31.95
N ASP A 163 -16.06 -13.82 31.27
CA ASP A 163 -15.29 -14.96 30.75
C ASP A 163 -14.52 -14.60 29.48
N LEU A 164 -13.30 -15.14 29.38
CA LEU A 164 -12.45 -15.03 28.20
C LEU A 164 -13.01 -15.85 27.04
N ILE A 165 -13.17 -15.22 25.87
CA ILE A 165 -13.67 -15.86 24.65
C ILE A 165 -12.49 -16.08 23.69
N VAL A 166 -11.52 -16.88 24.13
CA VAL A 166 -10.26 -17.08 23.38
C VAL A 166 -10.50 -17.92 22.12
N HIS A 167 -11.12 -19.09 22.26
CA HIS A 167 -11.23 -20.04 21.15
C HIS A 167 -12.04 -19.48 19.94
N PRO A 168 -13.21 -18.85 20.13
CA PRO A 168 -13.92 -18.21 19.02
C PRO A 168 -13.16 -17.01 18.40
N ALA A 169 -12.43 -16.24 19.21
CA ALA A 169 -11.64 -15.11 18.71
C ALA A 169 -10.50 -15.57 17.79
N GLU A 170 -9.86 -16.69 18.10
CA GLU A 170 -8.79 -17.26 17.28
C GLU A 170 -9.32 -17.94 16.02
N GLN A 171 -10.47 -18.60 16.08
CA GLN A 171 -11.18 -19.07 14.88
C GLN A 171 -11.52 -17.91 13.94
N LEU A 172 -12.00 -16.79 14.48
CA LEU A 172 -12.26 -15.58 13.71
C LEU A 172 -10.97 -14.99 13.13
N ARG A 173 -9.87 -15.00 13.89
CA ARG A 173 -8.55 -14.53 13.43
C ARG A 173 -8.04 -15.35 12.24
N VAL A 174 -8.16 -16.68 12.30
CA VAL A 174 -7.82 -17.57 11.17
C VAL A 174 -8.69 -17.24 9.96
N ALA A 175 -10.02 -17.13 10.14
CA ALA A 175 -10.93 -16.78 9.05
C ALA A 175 -10.61 -15.41 8.43
N TYR A 176 -10.31 -14.41 9.27
CA TYR A 176 -9.88 -13.08 8.86
C TYR A 176 -8.61 -13.15 8.00
N SER A 177 -7.56 -13.84 8.48
CA SER A 177 -6.29 -13.94 7.75
C SER A 177 -6.44 -14.72 6.42
N VAL A 178 -7.24 -15.78 6.39
CA VAL A 178 -7.51 -16.56 5.16
C VAL A 178 -8.30 -15.71 4.15
N LEU A 179 -9.36 -15.00 4.58
CA LEU A 179 -10.13 -14.14 3.67
C LEU A 179 -9.32 -12.93 3.20
N TYR A 180 -8.45 -12.39 4.04
CA TYR A 180 -7.48 -11.36 3.64
C TYR A 180 -6.55 -11.91 2.55
N LEU A 181 -6.01 -13.12 2.73
CA LEU A 181 -5.14 -13.78 1.74
C LEU A 181 -5.85 -13.98 0.41
N ILE A 182 -7.07 -14.53 0.43
CA ILE A 182 -7.89 -14.73 -0.77
C ILE A 182 -8.16 -13.38 -1.46
N SER A 183 -8.45 -12.32 -0.69
CA SER A 183 -8.67 -10.98 -1.23
C SER A 183 -7.43 -10.41 -1.92
N VAL A 184 -6.25 -10.61 -1.33
CA VAL A 184 -4.96 -10.21 -1.92
C VAL A 184 -4.68 -10.99 -3.20
N ILE A 185 -4.87 -12.31 -3.21
CA ILE A 185 -4.64 -13.16 -4.39
C ILE A 185 -5.61 -12.79 -5.52
N ALA A 186 -6.90 -12.64 -5.22
CA ALA A 186 -7.91 -12.26 -6.20
C ALA A 186 -7.63 -10.87 -6.80
N SER A 187 -7.30 -9.90 -5.95
CA SER A 187 -6.87 -8.56 -6.37
C SER A 187 -5.60 -8.61 -7.23
N GLY A 188 -4.62 -9.41 -6.83
CA GLY A 188 -3.38 -9.63 -7.56
C GLY A 188 -3.64 -10.20 -8.96
N ALA A 189 -4.44 -11.26 -9.07
CA ALA A 189 -4.83 -11.86 -10.33
C ALA A 189 -5.53 -10.84 -11.25
N LEU A 190 -6.46 -10.05 -10.73
CA LEU A 190 -7.17 -9.01 -11.51
C LEU A 190 -6.22 -7.90 -11.99
N SER A 191 -5.26 -7.49 -11.16
CA SER A 191 -4.25 -6.49 -11.52
C SER A 191 -3.32 -7.01 -12.63
N LEU A 192 -2.88 -8.26 -12.54
CA LEU A 192 -2.02 -8.91 -13.55
C LEU A 192 -2.75 -9.15 -14.87
N MET A 193 -4.03 -9.56 -14.85
CA MET A 193 -4.86 -9.66 -16.06
C MET A 193 -5.02 -8.30 -16.73
N THR A 194 -5.21 -7.25 -15.94
CA THR A 194 -5.30 -5.86 -16.44
C THR A 194 -4.00 -5.43 -17.11
N ILE A 195 -2.85 -5.73 -16.50
CA ILE A 195 -1.52 -5.47 -17.07
C ILE A 195 -1.30 -6.26 -18.37
N ALA A 196 -1.66 -7.55 -18.39
CA ALA A 196 -1.53 -8.37 -19.59
C ALA A 196 -2.34 -7.80 -20.76
N THR A 197 -3.54 -7.28 -20.46
CA THR A 197 -4.40 -6.59 -21.45
C THR A 197 -3.82 -5.24 -21.88
N LEU A 198 -3.18 -4.48 -20.99
CA LEU A 198 -2.48 -3.24 -21.35
C LEU A 198 -1.27 -3.53 -22.24
N ARG A 199 -0.54 -4.63 -21.97
CA ARG A 199 0.60 -5.07 -22.76
C ARG A 199 0.20 -5.52 -24.16
N SER A 200 -0.92 -6.25 -24.30
CA SER A 200 -1.43 -6.64 -25.62
C SER A 200 -1.82 -5.44 -26.49
N ARG A 201 -2.21 -4.32 -25.85
CA ARG A 201 -2.46 -3.02 -26.49
C ARG A 201 -1.21 -2.14 -26.65
N ARG A 202 -0.01 -2.68 -26.44
CA ARG A 202 1.29 -1.98 -26.58
C ARG A 202 1.48 -0.76 -25.67
N HIS A 203 0.79 -0.70 -24.52
CA HIS A 203 1.11 0.33 -23.52
C HIS A 203 2.46 0.00 -22.85
N PRO A 204 3.26 1.01 -22.46
CA PRO A 204 4.51 0.80 -21.75
C PRO A 204 4.25 0.39 -20.28
N VAL A 205 4.17 -0.93 -20.02
CA VAL A 205 3.88 -1.51 -18.69
C VAL A 205 5.08 -2.22 -18.05
N GLY A 206 6.26 -2.21 -18.70
CA GLY A 206 7.38 -3.10 -18.38
C GLY A 206 7.73 -3.16 -16.90
N ASP A 207 8.11 -2.04 -16.30
CA ASP A 207 8.54 -1.99 -14.89
C ASP A 207 7.34 -2.05 -13.91
N LEU A 208 6.17 -1.54 -14.30
CA LEU A 208 4.95 -1.58 -13.48
C LEU A 208 4.54 -3.03 -13.13
N GLN A 209 4.72 -3.97 -14.05
CA GLN A 209 4.45 -5.39 -13.80
C GLN A 209 5.30 -5.94 -12.65
N GLY A 210 6.59 -5.59 -12.62
CA GLY A 210 7.52 -6.01 -11.56
C GLY A 210 7.08 -5.49 -10.19
N TRP A 211 6.73 -4.21 -10.09
CA TRP A 211 6.24 -3.61 -8.85
C TRP A 211 4.96 -4.25 -8.31
N ILE A 212 4.03 -4.61 -9.20
CA ILE A 212 2.77 -5.26 -8.81
C ILE A 212 3.01 -6.69 -8.35
N ILE A 213 3.88 -7.45 -9.02
CA ILE A 213 4.27 -8.80 -8.57
C ILE A 213 4.95 -8.71 -7.20
N ALA A 214 5.88 -7.77 -7.02
CA ALA A 214 6.56 -7.56 -5.74
C ALA A 214 5.58 -7.19 -4.62
N LEU A 215 4.60 -6.32 -4.89
CA LEU A 215 3.52 -5.98 -3.96
C LEU A 215 2.71 -7.21 -3.56
N ILE A 216 2.23 -8.00 -4.53
CA ILE A 216 1.41 -9.19 -4.26
C ILE A 216 2.20 -10.20 -3.44
N PHE A 217 3.45 -10.48 -3.85
CA PHE A 217 4.34 -11.40 -3.14
C PHE A 217 4.57 -10.95 -1.70
N SER A 218 4.88 -9.68 -1.50
CA SER A 218 5.06 -9.09 -0.16
C SER A 218 3.82 -9.27 0.69
N MET A 219 2.64 -8.95 0.14
CA MET A 219 1.38 -9.08 0.87
C MET A 219 1.02 -10.52 1.19
N VAL A 220 1.23 -11.45 0.24
CA VAL A 220 0.96 -12.87 0.45
C VAL A 220 1.83 -13.42 1.58
N ILE A 221 3.12 -13.07 1.63
CA ILE A 221 4.02 -13.60 2.68
C ILE A 221 3.59 -13.18 4.08
N TRP A 222 3.40 -11.88 4.35
CA TRP A 222 3.09 -11.46 5.73
C TRP A 222 1.70 -11.98 6.17
N VAL A 223 0.74 -12.08 5.24
CA VAL A 223 -0.58 -12.65 5.55
C VAL A 223 -0.47 -14.16 5.79
N LEU A 224 0.34 -14.89 5.01
CA LEU A 224 0.57 -16.31 5.21
C LEU A 224 1.25 -16.59 6.56
N LEU A 225 2.21 -15.76 6.96
CA LEU A 225 2.80 -15.82 8.30
C LEU A 225 1.75 -15.55 9.39
N SER A 226 0.83 -14.61 9.15
CA SER A 226 -0.29 -14.35 10.08
C SER A 226 -1.22 -15.56 10.22
N VAL A 227 -1.49 -16.29 9.13
CA VAL A 227 -2.25 -17.56 9.17
C VAL A 227 -1.49 -18.61 9.98
N VAL A 228 -0.17 -18.73 9.79
CA VAL A 228 0.66 -19.68 10.55
C VAL A 228 0.59 -19.38 12.05
N PHE A 229 0.72 -18.12 12.47
CA PHE A 229 0.59 -17.74 13.88
C PHE A 229 -0.79 -18.08 14.45
N ALA A 230 -1.87 -17.76 13.74
CA ALA A 230 -3.23 -18.04 14.19
C ALA A 230 -3.50 -19.56 14.25
N ALA A 231 -2.99 -20.33 13.29
CA ALA A 231 -3.13 -21.79 13.26
C ALA A 231 -2.33 -22.49 14.35
N ALA A 232 -1.08 -22.05 14.59
CA ALA A 232 -0.24 -22.59 15.67
C ALA A 232 -0.89 -22.38 17.04
N TYR A 233 -1.47 -21.20 17.26
CA TYR A 233 -2.21 -20.89 18.48
C TYR A 233 -3.45 -21.80 18.63
N LEU A 234 -4.23 -22.02 17.57
CA LEU A 234 -5.41 -22.87 17.61
C LEU A 234 -5.08 -24.36 17.85
N GLN A 235 -3.87 -24.79 17.51
CA GLN A 235 -3.37 -26.16 17.72
C GLN A 235 -2.62 -26.33 19.05
N ASP A 236 -2.67 -25.33 19.94
CA ASP A 236 -1.91 -25.28 21.20
C ASP A 236 -0.41 -25.57 21.00
N THR A 237 0.11 -25.25 19.80
CA THR A 237 1.51 -25.50 19.44
C THR A 237 2.31 -24.24 19.73
N LEU A 238 3.10 -24.30 20.81
CA LEU A 238 3.96 -23.21 21.21
C LEU A 238 5.15 -23.07 20.25
N LEU A 239 5.15 -22.01 19.45
CA LEU A 239 6.33 -21.56 18.72
C LEU A 239 7.40 -21.17 19.74
N THR A 240 8.66 -21.58 19.50
CA THR A 240 9.76 -21.12 20.35
C THR A 240 9.88 -19.59 20.26
N PHE A 241 10.43 -18.98 21.30
CA PHE A 241 10.60 -17.52 21.35
C PHE A 241 11.37 -16.99 20.12
N GLU A 242 12.47 -17.66 19.74
CA GLU A 242 13.30 -17.28 18.61
C GLU A 242 12.55 -17.36 17.29
N ALA A 243 11.74 -18.41 17.11
CA ALA A 243 10.92 -18.58 15.92
C ALA A 243 9.83 -17.50 15.85
N SER A 244 9.13 -17.25 16.96
CA SER A 244 8.10 -16.20 17.04
C SER A 244 8.67 -14.80 16.77
N ALA A 245 9.83 -14.48 17.36
CA ALA A 245 10.52 -13.24 17.11
C ALA A 245 10.93 -13.12 15.63
N ALA A 246 11.61 -14.11 15.07
CA ALA A 246 12.05 -14.08 13.66
C ALA A 246 10.87 -13.92 12.69
N LEU A 247 9.78 -14.67 12.90
CA LEU A 247 8.58 -14.59 12.07
C LEU A 247 7.89 -13.21 12.20
N THR A 248 7.90 -12.60 13.39
CA THR A 248 7.37 -11.25 13.59
C THR A 248 8.18 -10.21 12.82
N TYR A 249 9.53 -10.28 12.89
CA TYR A 249 10.40 -9.42 12.10
C TYR A 249 10.16 -9.58 10.60
N ILE A 250 10.07 -10.81 10.10
CA ILE A 250 9.83 -11.09 8.68
C ILE A 250 8.45 -10.57 8.27
N SER A 251 7.41 -10.79 9.08
CA SER A 251 6.06 -10.30 8.82
C SER A 251 6.03 -8.77 8.69
N ASN A 252 6.59 -8.06 9.68
CA ASN A 252 6.66 -6.60 9.67
C ASN A 252 7.49 -6.06 8.50
N PHE A 253 8.56 -6.76 8.10
CA PHE A 253 9.36 -6.41 6.93
C PHE A 253 8.54 -6.43 5.65
N PHE A 254 7.85 -7.55 5.37
CA PHE A 254 7.01 -7.69 4.18
C PHE A 254 5.76 -6.80 4.21
N GLN A 255 5.26 -6.47 5.39
CA GLN A 255 4.22 -5.48 5.56
C GLN A 255 4.72 -4.08 5.17
N ALA A 256 5.87 -3.65 5.67
CA ALA A 256 6.49 -2.37 5.32
C ALA A 256 6.86 -2.28 3.83
N LEU A 257 7.40 -3.37 3.26
CA LEU A 257 7.66 -3.47 1.82
C LEU A 257 6.39 -3.28 0.98
N SER A 258 5.23 -3.73 1.45
CA SER A 258 3.96 -3.52 0.73
C SER A 258 3.66 -2.02 0.54
N PHE A 259 3.91 -1.20 1.57
CA PHE A 259 3.78 0.26 1.47
C PHE A 259 4.85 0.87 0.55
N ILE A 260 6.10 0.41 0.62
CA ILE A 260 7.18 0.87 -0.25
C ILE A 260 6.86 0.56 -1.73
N PHE A 261 6.36 -0.63 -2.03
CA PHE A 261 5.96 -1.00 -3.39
C PHE A 261 4.77 -0.17 -3.87
N LEU A 262 3.82 0.18 -3.01
CA LEU A 262 2.77 1.15 -3.36
C LEU A 262 3.32 2.55 -3.69
N LEU A 263 4.36 3.02 -3.00
CA LEU A 263 5.07 4.26 -3.38
C LEU A 263 5.74 4.13 -4.75
N GLY A 264 6.42 3.00 -5.01
CA GLY A 264 7.05 2.70 -6.30
C GLY A 264 6.04 2.70 -7.45
N ILE A 265 4.92 1.99 -7.25
CA ILE A 265 3.80 1.96 -8.19
C ILE A 265 3.29 3.38 -8.42
N ALA A 266 3.00 4.16 -7.36
CA ALA A 266 2.47 5.51 -7.51
C ALA A 266 3.40 6.48 -8.25
N LYS A 267 4.72 6.33 -8.10
CA LYS A 267 5.74 7.13 -8.79
C LYS A 267 5.92 6.73 -10.25
N HIS A 268 5.45 5.56 -10.66
CA HIS A 268 5.75 4.97 -11.96
C HIS A 268 5.30 5.87 -13.14
N ALA A 269 6.11 5.94 -14.19
CA ALA A 269 5.89 6.81 -15.35
C ALA A 269 4.60 6.49 -16.13
N ALA A 270 4.09 5.26 -16.00
CA ALA A 270 2.82 4.81 -16.59
C ALA A 270 1.60 5.62 -16.15
N TRP A 271 1.72 6.54 -15.17
CA TRP A 271 0.63 7.44 -14.77
C TRP A 271 0.69 8.82 -15.43
N ASN A 272 1.74 9.15 -16.18
CA ASN A 272 1.86 10.44 -16.85
C ASN A 272 1.15 10.41 -18.21
N LYS A 273 0.13 11.28 -18.39
CA LYS A 273 -0.67 11.38 -19.62
C LYS A 273 0.15 11.71 -20.87
N THR A 274 1.28 12.40 -20.70
CA THR A 274 2.20 12.77 -21.79
C THR A 274 2.74 11.56 -22.56
N ALA A 275 2.82 10.39 -21.92
CA ALA A 275 3.29 9.17 -22.57
C ALA A 275 2.31 8.61 -23.62
N GLU A 276 1.00 8.81 -23.46
CA GLU A 276 -0.01 8.32 -24.42
C GLU A 276 -0.05 9.16 -25.69
N SER A 277 0.10 10.48 -25.58
CA SER A 277 0.21 11.39 -26.73
C SER A 277 1.49 11.16 -27.56
N ALA A 278 2.60 10.82 -26.91
CA ALA A 278 3.86 10.55 -27.61
C ALA A 278 3.85 9.19 -28.35
N ALA A 279 3.21 8.16 -27.77
CA ALA A 279 3.07 6.86 -28.41
C ALA A 279 2.08 6.90 -29.60
N ALA A 280 1.01 7.72 -29.51
CA ALA A 280 0.09 7.94 -30.62
C ALA A 280 0.74 8.72 -31.78
N ALA A 281 1.72 9.59 -31.49
CA ALA A 281 2.45 10.36 -32.50
C ALA A 281 3.54 9.56 -33.25
N GLN A 282 3.90 8.36 -32.78
CA GLN A 282 4.74 7.40 -33.52
C GLN A 282 3.92 6.47 -34.44
N GLY A 283 2.66 6.81 -34.71
CA GLY A 283 1.98 6.31 -35.90
C GLY A 283 2.88 6.63 -37.09
N TYR A 284 3.30 5.57 -37.79
CA TYR A 284 4.08 5.59 -39.02
C TYR A 284 3.93 6.96 -39.71
N PRO A 285 5.02 7.73 -39.94
CA PRO A 285 4.90 8.79 -40.94
C PRO A 285 4.28 8.08 -42.14
N PRO A 286 3.15 8.57 -42.70
CA PRO A 286 2.61 7.95 -43.89
C PRO A 286 3.81 7.84 -44.81
N VAL A 287 4.16 6.60 -45.17
CA VAL A 287 5.02 6.38 -46.32
C VAL A 287 4.15 6.95 -47.42
N VAL A 288 4.28 8.25 -47.64
CA VAL A 288 3.88 8.88 -48.87
C VAL A 288 4.76 8.10 -49.82
N ALA A 289 4.18 7.05 -50.41
CA ALA A 289 4.69 6.46 -51.61
C ALA A 289 4.68 7.65 -52.55
N GLN A 290 5.82 8.35 -52.58
CA GLN A 290 6.15 9.32 -53.56
C GLN A 290 6.26 8.45 -54.81
N GLN A 291 5.11 8.17 -55.42
CA GLN A 291 5.05 7.81 -56.81
C GLN A 291 5.76 8.98 -57.49
N GLN A 292 7.05 8.77 -57.76
CA GLN A 292 7.83 9.56 -58.67
C GLN A 292 7.15 9.42 -60.03
N TYR A 293 6.08 10.19 -60.24
CA TYR A 293 5.69 10.61 -61.56
C TYR A 293 6.83 11.48 -62.05
N TYR A 294 7.69 10.84 -62.84
CA TYR A 294 8.74 11.43 -63.64
C TYR A 294 8.09 12.44 -64.61
N TYR A 295 7.86 13.67 -64.15
CA TYR A 295 7.68 14.79 -65.05
C TYR A 295 9.06 15.24 -65.50
N GLN A 296 9.40 14.96 -66.75
CA GLN A 296 10.49 15.65 -67.45
C GLN A 296 10.22 17.15 -67.39
N GLN A 297 11.03 17.88 -66.63
CA GLN A 297 11.10 19.33 -66.75
C GLN A 297 12.04 19.69 -67.91
N PRO A 298 11.65 20.60 -68.81
CA PRO A 298 12.58 21.22 -69.74
C PRO A 298 13.55 22.17 -69.00
N PRO A 299 14.77 22.36 -69.52
CA PRO A 299 15.81 23.15 -68.86
C PRO A 299 15.41 24.62 -68.78
N VAL A 300 15.25 25.13 -67.55
CA VAL A 300 15.08 26.57 -67.30
C VAL A 300 16.45 27.22 -67.14
N TYR A 301 16.72 28.14 -68.04
CA TYR A 301 17.94 28.93 -68.15
C TYR A 301 18.07 29.93 -67.00
N ASN A 302 19.31 30.08 -66.54
CA ASN A 302 19.73 30.88 -65.38
C ASN A 302 19.52 32.38 -65.63
N GLY A 303 18.88 33.07 -64.68
CA GLY A 303 18.67 34.51 -64.70
C GLY A 303 18.91 35.12 -63.32
N THR A 304 20.11 35.67 -63.14
CA THR A 304 20.58 36.53 -62.05
C THR A 304 19.62 37.67 -61.71
N GLY A 305 19.34 37.92 -60.42
CA GLY A 305 18.66 39.14 -59.99
C GLY A 305 18.30 39.25 -58.50
N THR A 306 19.27 39.70 -57.70
CA THR A 306 19.16 40.61 -56.51
C THR A 306 18.30 40.29 -55.26
N PRO A 307 18.78 40.70 -54.05
CA PRO A 307 18.13 40.47 -52.76
C PRO A 307 17.15 41.59 -52.37
N GLY A 308 16.01 41.21 -51.80
CA GLY A 308 14.98 42.14 -51.30
C GLY A 308 14.51 41.76 -49.89
N SER A 309 14.82 42.63 -48.93
CA SER A 309 14.39 42.57 -47.52
C SER A 309 12.89 42.84 -47.35
N LEU A 310 12.27 42.38 -46.26
CA LEU A 310 11.18 43.01 -45.47
C LEU A 310 10.69 41.96 -44.45
N HIS A 311 11.13 41.98 -43.19
CA HIS A 311 10.69 42.85 -42.09
C HIS A 311 9.16 42.92 -41.94
N GLY A 312 8.63 42.20 -40.95
CA GLY A 312 7.21 42.15 -40.60
C GLY A 312 7.02 41.73 -39.15
N GLN A 313 7.22 42.69 -38.24
CA GLN A 313 7.09 42.59 -36.79
C GLN A 313 5.60 42.76 -36.42
N GLY A 314 4.95 41.71 -35.93
CA GLY A 314 3.53 41.72 -35.53
C GLY A 314 3.37 41.50 -34.02
N HIS A 315 3.38 42.60 -33.27
CA HIS A 315 3.10 42.66 -31.83
C HIS A 315 1.57 42.74 -31.63
N LEU A 316 0.96 41.79 -30.93
CA LEU A 316 -0.42 41.94 -30.44
C LEU A 316 -0.45 41.65 -28.95
N SER A 317 -0.56 42.74 -28.18
CA SER A 317 -0.91 42.76 -26.77
C SER A 317 -2.44 42.69 -26.69
N GLN A 318 -2.99 41.72 -25.95
CA GLN A 318 -4.36 41.84 -25.45
C GLN A 318 -4.36 41.79 -23.92
N VAL A 319 -4.82 42.92 -23.39
CA VAL A 319 -5.23 43.18 -22.02
C VAL A 319 -6.66 42.69 -21.85
N LYS A 320 -6.91 41.80 -20.89
CA LYS A 320 -7.96 41.92 -19.88
C LYS A 320 -7.80 40.85 -18.81
#